data_AF-A0A8K0SGM7-F1
#
_entry.id   AF-A0A8K0SGM7-F1
#
_cell.length_a   1.000
_cell.length_b   1.000
_cell.length_c   1.000
_cell.angle_alpha   90.00
_cell.angle_beta   90.00
_cell.angle_gamma   90.00
#
_symmetry.space_group_name_H-M   'P 1'
#
loop_
_entity.id
_entity.type
_entity.pdbx_description
1 polymer ?
#
loop_
_entity_poly.entity_id
_entity_poly.type
_entity_poly.pdbx_seq_one_letter_code
_entity_poly.pdbx_strand_id
1 'polypeptide(L)'
;TVRVQGVPLGWDKNRLAIFLTESFGTVPTIKSLAQEVQGGVQSATASFQTASDVPKLPMSIKLPTLSKEEASRPASLQVDNNFYGVTTLFIPKEADDRVDVIALPGLGGHAFESFKHPPDEYMGLRDTLPQDLTNDATGQPMARVMTFGYESGVAGSNLEGLATRLHHSLLPLVATPIARPVIFVAHGFGGLVLKQALVSLSKLENEKDHKLLQAGHGFLFFGIPHAGMDKATQLACHMDLVAQEGRLPRRR
;
A
#
# COMPACT_ATOMS: atom_id res chain seq x y z
N THR A 1 -8.86 2.84 10.18
CA THR A 1 -8.86 1.82 9.11
C THR A 1 -7.82 0.75 9.37
N VAL A 2 -8.10 -0.50 8.98
CA VAL A 2 -7.18 -1.65 8.99
C VAL A 2 -7.02 -2.20 7.57
N ARG A 3 -5.92 -2.92 7.33
CA ARG A 3 -5.69 -3.72 6.13
C ARG A 3 -6.05 -5.17 6.40
N VAL A 4 -6.71 -5.81 5.44
CA VAL A 4 -6.98 -7.25 5.44
C VAL A 4 -6.32 -7.85 4.21
N GLN A 5 -5.50 -8.88 4.39
CA GLN A 5 -4.75 -9.55 3.32
C GLN A 5 -5.09 -11.04 3.28
N GLY A 6 -4.83 -11.66 2.13
CA GLY A 6 -5.10 -13.08 1.90
C GLY A 6 -6.57 -13.39 1.62
N VAL A 7 -7.35 -12.37 1.24
CA VAL A 7 -8.78 -12.55 0.92
C VAL A 7 -8.91 -13.40 -0.35
N PRO A 8 -9.69 -14.49 -0.35
CA PRO A 8 -9.85 -15.33 -1.54
C PRO A 8 -10.48 -14.57 -2.71
N LEU A 9 -9.98 -14.79 -3.94
CA LEU A 9 -10.41 -14.08 -5.17
C LEU A 9 -11.92 -14.13 -5.46
N GLY A 10 -12.62 -15.16 -4.96
CA GLY A 10 -14.07 -15.30 -5.12
C GLY A 10 -14.91 -14.60 -4.06
N TRP A 11 -14.30 -13.86 -3.14
CA TRP A 11 -15.02 -13.10 -2.13
C TRP A 11 -15.31 -11.69 -2.63
N ASP A 12 -16.51 -11.20 -2.34
CA ASP A 12 -16.87 -9.80 -2.55
C ASP A 12 -16.79 -9.02 -1.22
N LYS A 13 -17.05 -7.71 -1.29
CA LYS A 13 -17.01 -6.83 -0.11
C LYS A 13 -18.03 -7.25 0.96
N ASN A 14 -19.19 -7.76 0.54
CA ASN A 14 -20.27 -8.14 1.46
C ASN A 14 -19.91 -9.40 2.24
N ARG A 15 -19.45 -10.44 1.54
CA ARG A 15 -18.97 -11.69 2.14
C ARG A 15 -17.82 -11.43 3.10
N LEU A 16 -16.87 -10.59 2.72
CA LEU A 16 -15.77 -10.20 3.61
C LEU A 16 -16.28 -9.45 4.84
N ALA A 17 -17.20 -8.50 4.68
CA ALA A 17 -17.77 -7.75 5.81
C ALA A 17 -18.48 -8.68 6.82
N ILE A 18 -19.27 -9.64 6.32
CA ILE A 18 -19.95 -10.64 7.16
C ILE A 18 -18.92 -11.46 7.95
N PHE A 19 -17.91 -12.00 7.26
CA PHE A 19 -16.87 -12.83 7.88
C PHE A 19 -16.07 -12.07 8.97
N LEU A 20 -15.71 -10.82 8.71
CA LEU A 20 -15.03 -9.98 9.69
C LEU A 20 -15.95 -9.61 10.87
N THR A 21 -17.25 -9.41 10.62
CA THR A 21 -18.23 -9.16 11.68
C THR A 21 -18.33 -10.35 12.64
N GLU A 22 -18.41 -11.57 12.10
CA GLU A 22 -18.39 -12.80 12.90
C GLU A 22 -17.10 -12.95 13.72
N SER A 23 -15.97 -12.49 13.16
CA SER A 23 -14.66 -12.60 13.80
C SER A 23 -14.39 -11.52 14.85
N PHE A 24 -14.91 -10.30 14.68
CA PHE A 24 -14.61 -9.15 15.54
C PHE A 24 -15.74 -8.77 16.50
N GLY A 25 -16.97 -9.22 16.21
CA GLY A 25 -18.17 -8.78 16.94
C GLY A 25 -18.60 -7.34 16.64
N THR A 26 -17.94 -6.68 15.69
CA THR A 26 -18.23 -5.31 15.22
C THR A 26 -18.34 -5.31 13.70
N VAL A 27 -19.18 -4.43 13.14
CA VAL A 27 -19.43 -4.39 11.69
C VAL A 27 -18.44 -3.42 11.01
N PRO A 28 -17.43 -3.90 10.27
CA PRO A 28 -16.56 -3.01 9.51
C PRO A 28 -17.22 -2.55 8.21
N THR A 29 -16.83 -1.37 7.75
CA THR A 29 -17.11 -0.91 6.37
C THR A 29 -15.94 -1.24 5.47
N ILE A 30 -16.14 -2.13 4.48
CA ILE A 30 -15.11 -2.46 3.49
C ILE A 30 -15.06 -1.36 2.43
N LYS A 31 -13.99 -0.55 2.46
CA LYS A 31 -13.80 0.58 1.55
C LYS A 31 -13.18 0.14 0.22
N SER A 32 -12.15 -0.71 0.27
CA SER A 32 -11.54 -1.31 -0.92
C SER A 32 -11.47 -2.84 -0.83
N LEU A 33 -11.46 -3.48 -2.00
CA LEU A 33 -11.15 -4.89 -2.18
C LEU A 33 -10.52 -5.02 -3.58
N ALA A 34 -9.24 -5.37 -3.64
CA ALA A 34 -8.49 -5.40 -4.89
C ALA A 34 -7.49 -6.56 -4.89
N GLN A 35 -7.29 -7.16 -6.06
CA GLN A 35 -6.31 -8.24 -6.22
C GLN A 35 -4.89 -7.74 -5.93
N GLU A 36 -4.13 -8.51 -5.17
CA GLU A 36 -2.72 -8.21 -4.91
C GLU A 36 -1.89 -8.46 -6.16
N VAL A 37 -0.79 -7.72 -6.31
CA VAL A 37 0.11 -7.81 -7.47
C VAL A 37 0.73 -9.20 -7.61
N GLN A 38 1.00 -9.86 -6.48
CA GLN A 38 1.54 -11.22 -6.44
C GLN A 38 0.53 -12.26 -6.98
N GLY A 39 -0.74 -11.87 -7.15
CA GLY A 39 -1.81 -12.74 -7.61
C GLY A 39 -2.31 -13.71 -6.54
N GLY A 40 -3.33 -14.50 -6.89
CA GLY A 40 -3.86 -15.57 -6.03
C GLY A 40 -4.73 -15.12 -4.84
N VAL A 41 -4.62 -13.85 -4.42
CA VAL A 41 -5.35 -13.28 -3.29
C VAL A 41 -5.73 -11.81 -3.53
N GLN A 42 -6.61 -11.30 -2.67
CA GLN A 42 -7.00 -9.90 -2.61
C GLN A 42 -6.58 -9.27 -1.27
N SER A 43 -6.42 -7.96 -1.31
CA SER A 43 -6.27 -7.10 -0.14
C SER A 43 -7.46 -6.14 -0.05
N ALA A 44 -7.84 -5.78 1.17
CA ALA A 44 -8.95 -4.90 1.45
C ALA A 44 -8.59 -3.86 2.52
N THR A 45 -9.25 -2.71 2.46
CA THR A 45 -9.26 -1.75 3.57
C THR A 45 -10.61 -1.76 4.26
N ALA A 46 -10.58 -1.90 5.58
CA ALA A 46 -11.77 -1.96 6.42
C ALA A 46 -11.72 -0.82 7.45
N SER A 47 -12.77 -0.01 7.50
CA SER A 47 -12.91 1.10 8.44
C SER A 47 -13.93 0.74 9.53
N PHE A 48 -13.66 1.15 10.76
CA PHE A 48 -14.54 0.98 11.91
C PHE A 48 -15.05 2.35 12.37
N GLN A 49 -16.22 2.39 13.01
CA GLN A 49 -16.82 3.65 13.44
C GLN A 49 -16.05 4.29 14.60
N THR A 50 -15.61 3.48 15.57
CA THR A 50 -14.84 3.96 16.71
C THR A 50 -13.50 3.24 16.84
N ALA A 51 -12.53 3.87 17.50
CA ALA A 51 -11.23 3.26 17.77
C ALA A 51 -11.34 2.01 18.68
N SER A 52 -12.35 1.97 19.56
CA SER A 52 -12.63 0.83 20.44
C SER A 52 -13.13 -0.39 19.69
N ASP A 53 -13.69 -0.21 18.49
CA ASP A 53 -14.18 -1.30 17.64
C ASP A 53 -13.05 -1.98 16.86
N VAL A 54 -11.87 -1.34 16.79
CA VAL A 54 -10.70 -1.90 16.13
C VAL A 54 -10.14 -3.02 17.01
N PRO A 55 -10.02 -4.26 16.49
CA PRO A 55 -9.46 -5.37 17.27
C PRO A 55 -7.99 -5.09 17.62
N LYS A 56 -7.43 -5.87 18.55
CA LYS A 56 -5.99 -5.84 18.81
C LYS A 56 -5.24 -6.44 17.61
N LEU A 57 -4.33 -5.66 17.02
CA LEU A 57 -3.61 -5.99 15.79
C LEU A 57 -2.09 -6.09 16.04
N PRO A 58 -1.31 -6.82 15.21
CA PRO A 58 -1.77 -7.63 14.07
C PRO A 58 -2.45 -8.94 14.53
N MET A 59 -3.28 -9.51 13.67
CA MET A 59 -3.93 -10.79 13.95
C MET A 59 -4.13 -11.66 12.70
N SER A 60 -4.28 -12.96 12.92
CA SER A 60 -4.50 -13.96 11.87
C SER A 60 -5.83 -14.69 12.12
N ILE A 61 -6.72 -14.66 11.12
CA ILE A 61 -8.06 -15.26 11.21
C ILE A 61 -8.10 -16.48 10.29
N LYS A 62 -8.32 -17.68 10.85
CA LYS A 62 -8.40 -18.90 10.04
C LYS A 62 -9.57 -18.84 9.08
N LEU A 63 -9.30 -19.15 7.82
CA LEU A 63 -10.36 -19.26 6.82
C LEU A 63 -11.12 -20.58 6.99
N PRO A 64 -12.43 -20.62 6.65
CA PRO A 64 -13.18 -21.86 6.62
C PRO A 64 -12.52 -22.86 5.66
N THR A 65 -12.36 -24.10 6.09
CA THR A 65 -11.80 -25.17 5.26
C THR A 65 -12.75 -25.44 4.09
N LEU A 66 -12.35 -25.04 2.88
CA LEU A 66 -13.03 -25.42 1.64
C LEU A 66 -12.35 -26.66 1.05
N SER A 67 -12.99 -27.30 0.05
CA SER A 67 -12.64 -28.63 -0.47
C SER A 67 -11.15 -28.82 -0.80
N LYS A 68 -10.70 -30.08 -0.90
CA LYS A 68 -9.30 -30.48 -1.19
C LYS A 68 -8.67 -29.81 -2.42
N GLU A 69 -9.47 -29.23 -3.31
CA GLU A 69 -9.04 -28.56 -4.54
C GLU A 69 -8.38 -27.18 -4.32
N GLU A 70 -8.49 -26.59 -3.12
CA GLU A 70 -8.01 -25.23 -2.83
C GLU A 70 -6.74 -25.18 -1.96
N ALA A 71 -5.97 -26.27 -1.94
CA ALA A 71 -4.79 -26.47 -1.06
C ALA A 71 -3.64 -25.46 -1.24
N SER A 72 -3.67 -24.60 -2.27
CA SER A 72 -2.68 -23.54 -2.50
C SER A 72 -3.07 -22.17 -1.93
N ARG A 73 -4.27 -22.03 -1.35
CA ARG A 73 -4.75 -20.75 -0.79
C ARG A 73 -4.18 -20.46 0.59
N PRO A 74 -4.12 -19.18 1.01
CA PRO A 74 -3.82 -18.85 2.40
C PRO A 74 -4.77 -19.58 3.34
N ALA A 75 -4.24 -20.20 4.39
CA ALA A 75 -5.05 -20.83 5.43
C ALA A 75 -5.70 -19.80 6.39
N SER A 76 -5.31 -18.53 6.28
CA SER A 76 -5.79 -17.45 7.16
C SER A 76 -5.73 -16.09 6.48
N LEU A 77 -6.67 -15.22 6.86
CA LEU A 77 -6.59 -13.78 6.60
C LEU A 77 -5.61 -13.14 7.58
N GLN A 78 -4.75 -12.26 7.08
CA GLN A 78 -3.92 -11.40 7.93
C GLN A 78 -4.60 -10.05 8.07
N VAL A 79 -4.65 -9.52 9.29
CA VAL A 79 -5.22 -8.21 9.57
C VAL A 79 -4.19 -7.38 10.33
N ASP A 80 -3.90 -6.19 9.82
CA ASP A 80 -2.92 -5.28 10.39
C ASP A 80 -3.35 -3.82 10.22
N ASN A 81 -2.66 -2.92 10.92
CA ASN A 81 -2.83 -1.47 10.81
C ASN A 81 -1.50 -0.75 10.52
N ASN A 82 -0.50 -1.46 9.98
CA ASN A 82 0.81 -0.87 9.67
C ASN A 82 1.04 -0.70 8.17
N PHE A 83 0.29 -1.46 7.35
CA PHE A 83 0.34 -1.40 5.89
C PHE A 83 1.74 -1.67 5.33
N TYR A 84 2.56 -2.49 5.99
CA TYR A 84 3.90 -2.82 5.52
C TYR A 84 3.87 -3.67 4.25
N GLY A 85 4.78 -3.40 3.31
CA GLY A 85 4.78 -3.97 1.98
C GLY A 85 3.80 -3.28 1.02
N VAL A 86 3.57 -3.89 -0.14
CA VAL A 86 2.61 -3.37 -1.13
C VAL A 86 1.19 -3.70 -0.70
N THR A 87 0.31 -2.70 -0.80
CA THR A 87 -1.14 -2.87 -0.66
C THR A 87 -1.83 -2.32 -1.90
N THR A 88 -2.62 -3.14 -2.58
CA THR A 88 -3.46 -2.67 -3.69
C THR A 88 -4.72 -2.02 -3.13
N LEU A 89 -4.89 -0.73 -3.38
CA LEU A 89 -6.03 0.05 -2.89
C LEU A 89 -7.19 0.04 -3.88
N PHE A 90 -6.90 -0.03 -5.17
CA PHE A 90 -7.90 -0.02 -6.23
C PHE A 90 -7.38 -0.78 -7.46
N ILE A 91 -8.27 -1.49 -8.15
CA ILE A 91 -7.99 -2.14 -9.43
C ILE A 91 -9.08 -1.74 -10.46
N PRO A 92 -8.69 -1.26 -11.65
CA PRO A 92 -9.58 -1.05 -12.78
C PRO A 92 -10.25 -2.34 -13.25
N LYS A 93 -11.25 -2.20 -14.12
CA LYS A 93 -11.72 -3.32 -14.95
C LYS A 93 -10.60 -3.72 -15.91
N GLU A 94 -10.48 -5.01 -16.22
CA GLU A 94 -9.40 -5.53 -17.08
C GLU A 94 -9.33 -4.83 -18.44
N ALA A 95 -10.48 -4.47 -19.04
CA ALA A 95 -10.54 -3.74 -20.31
C ALA A 95 -9.95 -2.31 -20.25
N ASP A 96 -9.91 -1.72 -19.06
CA ASP A 96 -9.46 -0.36 -18.79
C ASP A 96 -8.17 -0.30 -17.96
N ASP A 97 -7.58 -1.44 -17.58
CA ASP A 97 -6.37 -1.48 -16.75
C ASP A 97 -5.11 -1.11 -17.55
N ARG A 98 -4.77 0.19 -17.56
CA ARG A 98 -3.73 0.78 -18.42
C ARG A 98 -2.46 1.19 -17.71
N VAL A 99 -2.53 1.63 -16.45
CA VAL A 99 -1.40 2.25 -15.74
C VAL A 99 -1.35 1.82 -14.28
N ASP A 100 -0.15 1.67 -13.76
CA ASP A 100 0.11 1.41 -12.35
C ASP A 100 0.55 2.69 -11.63
N VAL A 101 -0.04 2.98 -10.47
CA VAL A 101 0.37 4.08 -9.60
C VAL A 101 0.79 3.53 -8.25
N ILE A 102 2.01 3.85 -7.82
CA ILE A 102 2.60 3.35 -6.57
C ILE A 102 3.03 4.52 -5.71
N ALA A 103 2.41 4.64 -4.55
CA ALA A 103 2.72 5.68 -3.59
C ALA A 103 3.66 5.19 -2.48
N LEU A 104 4.63 6.03 -2.10
CA LEU A 104 5.60 5.79 -1.03
C LEU A 104 5.56 6.93 0.00
N PRO A 105 5.26 6.65 1.28
CA PRO A 105 5.17 7.66 2.34
C PRO A 105 6.55 8.20 2.78
N GLY A 106 6.55 9.25 3.60
CA GLY A 106 7.78 9.84 4.17
C GLY A 106 8.38 9.07 5.35
N LEU A 107 9.42 9.64 5.97
CA LEU A 107 9.98 9.12 7.24
C LEU A 107 8.95 9.33 8.36
N GLY A 108 8.77 8.37 9.25
CA GLY A 108 7.69 8.38 10.24
C GLY A 108 6.28 8.29 9.65
N GLY A 109 6.14 8.25 8.32
CA GLY A 109 4.84 8.26 7.64
C GLY A 109 4.25 6.86 7.54
N HIS A 110 3.02 6.70 8.02
CA HIS A 110 2.24 5.48 7.81
C HIS A 110 1.65 5.46 6.38
N ALA A 111 1.73 4.32 5.68
CA ALA A 111 1.38 4.23 4.24
C ALA A 111 -0.07 4.59 3.91
N PHE A 112 -1.02 4.28 4.79
CA PHE A 112 -2.41 4.73 4.63
C PHE A 112 -2.60 6.19 5.08
N GLU A 113 -2.23 6.50 6.34
CA GLU A 113 -2.47 7.81 6.95
C GLU A 113 -1.75 8.98 6.27
N SER A 114 -0.59 8.75 5.64
CA SER A 114 0.15 9.79 4.90
C SER A 114 -0.65 10.41 3.75
N PHE A 115 -1.67 9.70 3.24
CA PHE A 115 -2.54 10.17 2.16
C PHE A 115 -4.02 10.22 2.59
N LYS A 116 -4.28 10.10 3.88
CA LYS A 116 -5.60 10.25 4.49
C LYS A 116 -5.83 11.73 4.80
N HIS A 117 -7.04 12.23 4.62
CA HIS A 117 -7.46 13.57 5.05
C HIS A 117 -8.05 13.51 6.46
N PRO A 118 -7.32 13.92 7.52
CA PRO A 118 -7.86 13.88 8.88
C PRO A 118 -8.91 14.99 9.08
N PRO A 119 -9.97 14.76 9.86
CA PRO A 119 -10.24 13.59 10.70
C PRO A 119 -10.94 12.42 9.97
N ASP A 120 -11.32 12.61 8.71
CA ASP A 120 -12.18 11.68 7.97
C ASP A 120 -11.44 10.40 7.55
N GLU A 121 -12.16 9.30 7.34
CA GLU A 121 -11.59 8.05 6.79
C GLU A 121 -11.29 8.13 5.27
N TYR A 122 -11.37 9.33 4.69
CA TYR A 122 -11.12 9.61 3.29
C TYR A 122 -9.62 9.54 2.98
N MET A 123 -9.24 8.70 2.03
CA MET A 123 -7.86 8.47 1.64
C MET A 123 -7.73 8.72 0.15
N GLY A 124 -7.04 9.80 -0.22
CA GLY A 124 -7.08 10.35 -1.59
C GLY A 124 -6.64 9.37 -2.68
N LEU A 125 -5.64 8.53 -2.39
CA LEU A 125 -5.20 7.50 -3.35
C LEU A 125 -6.26 6.42 -3.58
N ARG A 126 -7.06 6.08 -2.57
CA ARG A 126 -8.13 5.06 -2.67
C ARG A 126 -9.43 5.65 -3.22
N ASP A 127 -9.80 6.83 -2.75
CA ASP A 127 -11.16 7.36 -2.87
C ASP A 127 -11.32 8.38 -4.01
N THR A 128 -10.25 9.07 -4.42
CA THR A 128 -10.30 10.12 -5.46
C THR A 128 -9.51 9.76 -6.70
N LEU A 129 -8.24 9.37 -6.51
CA LEU A 129 -7.29 9.18 -7.60
C LEU A 129 -7.79 8.25 -8.71
N PRO A 130 -8.51 7.15 -8.42
CA PRO A 130 -9.11 6.32 -9.47
C PRO A 130 -10.13 7.06 -10.34
N GLN A 131 -10.86 8.02 -9.78
CA GLN A 131 -11.85 8.83 -10.49
C GLN A 131 -11.20 9.95 -11.31
N ASP A 132 -10.01 10.40 -10.93
CA ASP A 132 -9.27 11.44 -11.66
C ASP A 132 -8.49 10.86 -12.85
N LEU A 133 -8.11 9.58 -12.77
CA LEU A 133 -7.39 8.86 -13.82
C LEU A 133 -8.33 7.94 -14.58
N THR A 134 -9.06 8.50 -15.55
CA THR A 134 -10.03 7.78 -16.37
C THR A 134 -9.58 7.60 -17.81
N ASN A 135 -10.05 6.53 -18.46
CA ASN A 135 -9.93 6.34 -19.89
C ASN A 135 -10.92 7.25 -20.63
N ASP A 136 -10.41 8.14 -21.50
CA ASP A 136 -11.22 9.12 -22.25
C ASP A 136 -12.35 8.48 -23.06
N ALA A 137 -12.16 7.25 -23.55
CA ALA A 137 -13.16 6.56 -24.38
C ALA A 137 -14.31 5.94 -23.57
N THR A 138 -14.04 5.48 -22.34
CA THR A 138 -15.01 4.71 -21.54
C THR A 138 -15.49 5.47 -20.30
N GLY A 139 -14.80 6.55 -19.92
CA GLY A 139 -14.99 7.26 -18.67
C GLY A 139 -14.73 6.41 -17.43
N GLN A 140 -14.13 5.22 -17.58
CA GLN A 140 -13.86 4.32 -16.47
C GLN A 140 -12.46 4.60 -15.88
N PRO A 141 -12.27 4.38 -14.57
CA PRO A 141 -10.94 4.38 -13.96
C PRO A 141 -9.99 3.47 -14.72
N MET A 142 -8.78 3.96 -15.00
CA MET A 142 -7.77 3.22 -15.78
C MET A 142 -6.49 2.88 -15.01
N ALA A 143 -6.38 3.39 -13.78
CA ALA A 143 -5.18 3.25 -12.96
C ALA A 143 -5.36 2.23 -11.83
N ARG A 144 -4.49 1.21 -11.75
CA ARG A 144 -4.33 0.40 -10.54
C ARG A 144 -3.54 1.21 -9.53
N VAL A 145 -4.11 1.40 -8.34
CA VAL A 145 -3.51 2.23 -7.29
C VAL A 145 -3.00 1.38 -6.15
N MET A 146 -1.75 1.60 -5.78
CA MET A 146 -1.05 0.87 -4.74
C MET A 146 -0.30 1.83 -3.80
N THR A 147 -0.07 1.37 -2.58
CA THR A 147 0.87 2.03 -1.64
C THR A 147 1.89 1.01 -1.15
N PHE A 148 3.13 1.46 -0.94
CA PHE A 148 4.20 0.66 -0.34
C PHE A 148 4.54 1.20 1.04
N GLY A 149 4.18 0.46 2.09
CA GLY A 149 4.52 0.83 3.46
C GLY A 149 5.76 0.13 3.99
N TYR A 150 6.37 0.76 4.98
CA TYR A 150 7.54 0.22 5.66
C TYR A 150 7.69 0.85 7.03
N GLU A 151 8.40 0.15 7.91
CA GLU A 151 8.80 0.68 9.20
C GLU A 151 9.84 1.79 8.99
N SER A 152 9.49 3.01 9.41
CA SER A 152 10.24 4.23 9.13
C SER A 152 10.81 4.89 10.40
N GLY A 153 11.04 4.11 11.46
CA GLY A 153 11.71 4.57 12.67
C GLY A 153 13.18 4.95 12.43
N VAL A 154 13.62 6.05 13.07
CA VAL A 154 14.97 6.65 12.97
C VAL A 154 16.09 5.65 13.34
N ALA A 155 15.79 4.61 14.12
CA ALA A 155 16.77 3.67 14.64
C ALA A 155 16.93 2.36 13.83
N GLY A 156 16.16 2.13 12.75
CA GLY A 156 16.10 0.80 12.13
C GLY A 156 15.89 0.72 10.61
N SER A 157 15.67 1.84 9.91
CA SER A 157 15.42 1.80 8.47
C SER A 157 16.74 1.71 7.67
N ASN A 158 17.23 0.47 7.46
CA ASN A 158 18.26 0.23 6.46
C ASN A 158 17.70 0.58 5.07
N LEU A 159 18.14 1.71 4.50
CA LEU A 159 17.72 2.18 3.17
C LEU A 159 17.91 1.11 2.09
N GLU A 160 19.02 0.37 2.13
CA GLU A 160 19.29 -0.71 1.19
C GLU A 160 18.30 -1.87 1.37
N GLY A 161 18.05 -2.28 2.62
CA GLY A 161 17.06 -3.32 2.92
C GLY A 161 15.64 -2.93 2.49
N LEU A 162 15.27 -1.66 2.63
CA LEU A 162 13.99 -1.12 2.16
C LEU A 162 13.90 -1.11 0.64
N ALA A 163 14.97 -0.68 -0.03
CA ALA A 163 15.06 -0.69 -1.48
C ALA A 163 14.94 -2.11 -2.04
N THR A 164 15.60 -3.08 -1.42
CA THR A 164 15.50 -4.50 -1.79
C THR A 164 14.08 -5.04 -1.58
N ARG A 165 13.41 -4.67 -0.48
CA ARG A 165 12.00 -5.05 -0.27
C ARG A 165 11.07 -4.42 -1.31
N LEU A 166 11.27 -3.15 -1.64
CA LEU A 166 10.52 -2.46 -2.67
C LEU A 166 10.72 -3.17 -4.02
N HIS A 167 11.96 -3.40 -4.43
CA HIS A 167 12.32 -4.12 -5.65
C HIS A 167 11.58 -5.46 -5.76
N HIS A 168 11.72 -6.35 -4.76
CA HIS A 168 11.04 -7.64 -4.78
C HIS A 168 9.51 -7.51 -4.87
N SER A 169 8.94 -6.47 -4.28
CA SER A 169 7.49 -6.24 -4.31
C SER A 169 7.00 -5.73 -5.68
N LEU A 170 7.89 -5.15 -6.49
CA LEU A 170 7.57 -4.62 -7.83
C LEU A 170 7.74 -5.66 -8.94
N LEU A 171 8.57 -6.69 -8.74
CA LEU A 171 8.81 -7.75 -9.74
C LEU A 171 7.54 -8.39 -10.31
N PRO A 172 6.47 -8.64 -9.52
CA PRO A 172 5.24 -9.21 -10.06
C PRO A 172 4.53 -8.32 -11.09
N LEU A 173 4.75 -6.99 -11.08
CA LEU A 173 4.15 -6.06 -12.04
C LEU A 173 4.59 -6.36 -13.49
N VAL A 174 5.82 -6.82 -13.64
CA VAL A 174 6.44 -7.12 -14.94
C VAL A 174 6.52 -8.62 -15.25
N ALA A 175 5.90 -9.45 -14.40
CA ALA A 175 5.76 -10.88 -14.67
C ALA A 175 4.68 -11.18 -15.72
N THR A 176 3.77 -10.24 -15.98
CA THR A 176 2.74 -10.40 -17.01
C THR A 176 3.30 -10.04 -18.40
N PRO A 177 2.74 -10.59 -19.50
CA PRO A 177 3.21 -10.31 -20.86
C PRO A 177 3.10 -8.83 -21.25
N ILE A 178 2.19 -8.10 -20.61
CA ILE A 178 1.92 -6.69 -20.87
C ILE A 178 2.48 -5.87 -19.72
N ALA A 179 3.70 -5.35 -19.90
CA ALA A 179 4.26 -4.39 -18.95
C ALA A 179 3.50 -3.06 -19.07
N ARG A 180 2.79 -2.68 -18.00
CA ARG A 180 2.09 -1.40 -17.93
C ARG A 180 3.06 -0.29 -17.51
N PRO A 181 2.85 0.95 -17.98
CA PRO A 181 3.57 2.09 -17.42
C PRO A 181 3.28 2.21 -15.92
N VAL A 182 4.33 2.46 -15.14
CA VAL A 182 4.30 2.64 -13.70
C VAL A 182 4.67 4.10 -13.39
N ILE A 183 3.80 4.75 -12.62
CA ILE A 183 4.00 6.08 -12.07
C ILE A 183 4.25 5.95 -10.57
N PHE A 184 5.39 6.46 -10.11
CA PHE A 184 5.73 6.49 -8.70
C PHE A 184 5.42 7.86 -8.10
N VAL A 185 4.79 7.85 -6.93
CA VAL A 185 4.49 9.05 -6.14
C VAL A 185 5.21 8.92 -4.80
N ALA A 186 6.34 9.59 -4.62
CA ALA A 186 7.17 9.41 -3.44
C ALA A 186 7.33 10.70 -2.65
N HIS A 187 7.07 10.61 -1.34
CA HIS A 187 7.20 11.72 -0.40
C HIS A 187 8.42 11.51 0.51
N GLY A 188 9.21 12.56 0.73
CA GLY A 188 10.35 12.59 1.64
C GLY A 188 11.29 11.38 1.50
N PHE A 189 11.42 10.62 2.59
CA PHE A 189 12.27 9.42 2.64
C PHE A 189 11.84 8.31 1.67
N GLY A 190 10.56 8.18 1.32
CA GLY A 190 10.10 7.22 0.31
C GLY A 190 10.73 7.46 -1.05
N GLY A 191 11.08 8.72 -1.34
CA GLY A 191 11.83 9.08 -2.52
C GLY A 191 13.27 8.57 -2.53
N LEU A 192 13.93 8.52 -1.36
CA LEU A 192 15.26 7.91 -1.22
C LEU A 192 15.19 6.40 -1.42
N VAL A 193 14.18 5.75 -0.81
CA VAL A 193 13.95 4.30 -0.95
C VAL A 193 13.77 3.93 -2.43
N LEU A 194 12.91 4.68 -3.15
CA LEU A 194 12.68 4.46 -4.57
C LEU A 194 13.96 4.64 -5.39
N LYS A 195 14.71 5.72 -5.16
CA LYS A 195 15.97 5.97 -5.88
C LYS A 195 17.00 4.89 -5.65
N GLN A 196 17.17 4.46 -4.40
CA GLN A 196 18.08 3.36 -4.08
C GLN A 196 17.65 2.08 -4.80
N ALA A 197 16.35 1.77 -4.86
CA ALA A 197 15.84 0.61 -5.60
C ALA A 197 16.14 0.70 -7.10
N LEU A 198 15.91 1.87 -7.72
CA LEU A 198 16.20 2.09 -9.14
C LEU A 198 17.70 1.97 -9.48
N VAL A 199 18.58 2.49 -8.61
CA VAL A 199 20.04 2.36 -8.77
C VAL A 199 20.48 0.90 -8.62
N SER A 200 19.89 0.16 -7.67
CA SER A 200 20.16 -1.28 -7.55
C SER A 200 19.69 -2.03 -8.80
N LEU A 201 18.48 -1.75 -9.28
CA LEU A 201 17.93 -2.33 -10.50
C LEU A 201 18.82 -2.07 -11.72
N SER A 202 19.37 -0.86 -11.87
CA SER A 202 20.21 -0.52 -13.03
C SER A 202 21.56 -1.22 -13.07
N LYS A 203 21.98 -1.84 -11.95
CA LYS A 203 23.25 -2.59 -11.84
C LYS A 203 23.09 -4.08 -12.09
N LEU A 204 21.85 -4.58 -12.12
CA LEU A 204 21.55 -6.00 -12.28
C LEU A 204 21.35 -6.33 -13.77
N GLU A 205 21.94 -7.41 -14.24
CA GLU A 205 21.86 -7.88 -15.64
C GLU A 205 20.70 -8.88 -15.85
N ASN A 206 19.57 -8.66 -15.19
CA ASN A 206 18.41 -9.55 -15.25
C ASN A 206 17.28 -8.94 -16.12
N GLU A 207 16.68 -9.76 -17.00
CA GLU A 207 15.61 -9.36 -17.91
C GLU A 207 14.40 -8.74 -17.16
N LYS A 208 14.02 -9.29 -16.01
CA LYS A 208 12.89 -8.77 -15.22
C LYS A 208 13.18 -7.37 -14.68
N ASP A 209 14.42 -7.13 -14.25
CA ASP A 209 14.83 -5.84 -13.71
C ASP A 209 14.87 -4.77 -14.81
N HIS A 210 15.32 -5.16 -16.01
CA HIS A 210 15.26 -4.30 -17.19
C HIS A 210 13.83 -3.94 -17.58
N LYS A 211 12.91 -4.91 -17.58
CA LYS A 211 11.48 -4.66 -17.83
C LYS A 211 10.88 -3.73 -16.78
N LEU A 212 11.24 -3.87 -15.50
CA LEU A 212 10.76 -3.00 -14.44
C LEU A 212 11.26 -1.57 -14.60
N LEU A 213 12.53 -1.39 -14.98
CA LEU A 213 13.09 -0.06 -15.28
C LEU A 213 12.38 0.58 -16.48
N GLN A 214 12.15 -0.18 -17.56
CA GLN A 214 11.40 0.30 -18.72
C GLN A 214 9.94 0.62 -18.39
N ALA A 215 9.34 -0.13 -17.47
CA ALA A 215 7.98 0.13 -17.00
C ALA A 215 7.89 1.42 -16.17
N GLY A 216 8.96 1.89 -15.53
CA GLY A 216 8.96 3.17 -14.80
C GLY A 216 8.88 4.39 -15.72
N HIS A 217 7.67 4.90 -15.95
CA HIS A 217 7.41 6.00 -16.91
C HIS A 217 7.31 7.37 -16.24
N GLY A 218 6.94 7.43 -14.95
CA GLY A 218 6.74 8.69 -14.24
C GLY A 218 7.23 8.64 -12.80
N PHE A 219 7.87 9.72 -12.35
CA PHE A 219 8.39 9.85 -10.98
C PHE A 219 8.01 11.21 -10.41
N LEU A 220 7.09 11.24 -9.46
CA LEU A 220 6.65 12.43 -8.74
C LEU A 220 7.30 12.43 -7.37
N PHE A 221 8.05 13.49 -7.08
CA PHE A 221 8.90 13.60 -5.91
C PHE A 221 8.54 14.82 -5.07
N PHE A 222 8.16 14.59 -3.81
CA PHE A 222 7.72 15.65 -2.89
C PHE A 222 8.64 15.73 -1.68
N GLY A 223 9.35 16.84 -1.50
CA GLY A 223 10.14 17.11 -0.29
C GLY A 223 11.31 16.14 -0.05
N ILE A 224 11.95 15.63 -1.12
CA ILE A 224 13.03 14.64 -0.98
C ILE A 224 14.33 15.32 -0.57
N PRO A 225 15.02 14.84 0.47
CA PRO A 225 16.35 15.31 0.85
C PRO A 225 17.41 14.69 -0.07
N HIS A 226 17.51 15.19 -1.30
CA HIS A 226 18.38 14.66 -2.36
C HIS A 226 19.87 14.59 -1.99
N ALA A 227 20.36 15.49 -1.14
CA ALA A 227 21.75 15.55 -0.68
C ALA A 227 22.05 14.63 0.52
N GLY A 228 21.09 13.77 0.89
CA GLY A 228 21.11 13.03 2.15
C GLY A 228 20.53 13.86 3.30
N MET A 229 20.08 13.17 4.34
CA MET A 229 19.77 13.78 5.64
C MET A 229 20.88 13.39 6.60
N ASP A 230 21.55 14.38 7.18
CA ASP A 230 22.34 14.18 8.41
C ASP A 230 21.44 13.53 9.48
N LYS A 231 22.00 12.62 10.29
CA LYS A 231 21.32 11.99 11.42
C LYS A 231 20.65 13.01 12.36
N ALA A 232 21.25 14.19 12.56
CA ALA A 232 20.66 15.27 13.34
C ALA A 232 19.44 15.89 12.64
N THR A 233 19.45 15.97 11.30
CA THR A 233 18.29 16.43 10.50
C THR A 233 17.16 15.40 10.51
N GLN A 234 17.49 14.10 10.52
CA GLN A 234 16.49 13.02 10.68
C GLN A 234 15.83 13.07 12.07
N LEU A 235 16.62 13.29 13.12
CA LEU A 235 16.13 13.48 14.48
C LEU A 235 15.32 14.77 14.62
N ALA A 236 15.74 15.88 14.00
CA ALA A 236 15.00 17.14 14.02
C ALA A 236 13.65 17.01 13.30
N CYS A 237 13.62 16.41 12.10
CA CYS A 237 12.38 16.17 11.37
C CYS A 237 11.44 15.21 12.12
N HIS A 238 12.00 14.19 12.80
CA HIS A 238 11.23 13.31 13.68
C HIS A 238 10.66 14.06 14.90
N MET A 239 11.46 14.92 15.54
CA MET A 239 11.01 15.73 16.68
C MET A 239 9.95 16.75 16.27
N ASP A 240 10.06 17.35 15.08
CA ASP A 240 9.05 18.27 14.54
C ASP A 240 7.74 17.55 14.20
N LEU A 241 7.82 16.33 13.63
CA LEU A 241 6.64 15.48 13.39
C LEU A 241 5.98 15.05 14.70
N VAL A 242 6.75 14.60 15.69
CA VAL A 242 6.24 14.24 17.03
C VAL A 242 5.67 15.47 17.76
N ALA A 243 6.26 16.65 17.58
CA ALA A 243 5.75 17.90 18.15
C ALA A 243 4.43 18.36 17.49
N GLN A 244 4.22 18.05 16.22
CA GLN A 244 2.95 18.31 15.52
C GLN A 244 1.85 17.32 15.97
N GLU A 245 2.18 16.05 16.19
CA GLU A 245 1.25 15.07 16.78
C GLU A 245 0.88 15.41 18.24
N GLY A 246 1.83 15.95 19.02
CA GLY A 246 1.61 16.37 20.41
C GLY A 246 0.80 17.67 20.60
N ARG A 247 0.46 18.40 19.52
CA ARG A 247 -0.32 19.65 19.56
C ARG A 247 -1.83 19.45 19.36
N LEU A 248 -2.32 18.22 19.26
CA LEU A 248 -3.76 17.96 19.36
C LEU A 248 -4.25 18.41 20.76
N PRO A 249 -5.30 19.24 20.85
CA PRO A 249 -5.74 19.78 22.14
C PRO A 249 -6.19 18.62 23.04
N ARG A 250 -5.53 18.49 24.21
CA ARG A 250 -6.03 17.65 25.30
C ARG A 250 -7.42 18.17 25.70
N ARG A 251 -8.48 17.53 25.21
CA ARG A 251 -9.84 17.84 25.64
C ARG A 251 -9.98 17.44 27.12
N ARG A 252 -10.20 18.44 27.96
CA ARG A 252 -10.89 18.28 29.24
C ARG A 252 -12.36 18.04 28.98
#